data_AF-A0A177CHK2-F1
#
_entry.id   AF-A0A177CHK2-F1
#
_cell.length_a   1.000
_cell.length_b   1.000
_cell.length_c   1.000
_cell.angle_alpha   90.00
_cell.angle_beta   90.00
_cell.angle_gamma   90.00
#
_symmetry.space_group_name_H-M   'P 1'
#
loop_
_entity.id
_entity.type
_entity.pdbx_description
1 polymer ?
#
loop_
_entity_poly.entity_id
_entity_poly.type
_entity_poly.pdbx_seq_one_letter_code
_entity_poly.pdbx_strand_id
1 'polypeptide(L)'
;MADVGAERLGMRLMGEVEELTLGELLASLHALINPSEQTTIFNVPELDALLFTPQPAPIQIPQQQQHHHHSDDDTWNHAHDARNEVPRPVPATVKQRSHPIIELISPPPAYHPSPAGKTALVHLLTTHAVLPSRLASVPLSGLTSAVVLIDPLHHFSVSYLASTLSSHIVSCFTAAGQDATSPDARREVIACVKQALEHVHIFRPSSWDNLLATLQSLEDYLFDKGKHGSMQRPVHALVIEDIDTFIPALRTASGSNAISTASALLTRRLDTLSATLSCAVVVTSRSATAAGFRPNIPLSWPTHMQLTRLAVRRVEVVPFAPGMSIVEAEAERGQRGEVVSRGRFEVWRVGGGGEKDGAVIRIGRGVVVEREDG
;
A
#
# COMPACT_ATOMS: atom_id res chain seq x y z
N MET A 1 0.92 -48.16 35.32
CA MET A 1 1.53 -48.26 33.97
C MET A 1 0.92 -47.30 32.94
N ALA A 2 0.12 -46.29 33.34
CA ALA A 2 -0.57 -45.36 32.43
C ALA A 2 0.10 -43.99 32.24
N ASP A 3 1.19 -43.71 32.97
CA ASP A 3 1.77 -42.36 33.07
C ASP A 3 2.83 -42.05 31.99
N VAL A 4 3.51 -43.08 31.49
CA VAL A 4 4.58 -42.95 30.47
C VAL A 4 4.01 -42.58 29.09
N GLY A 5 2.73 -42.87 28.84
CA GLY A 5 2.05 -42.55 27.57
C GLY A 5 1.70 -41.08 27.44
N ALA A 6 1.28 -40.44 28.55
CA ALA A 6 0.95 -39.02 28.59
C ALA A 6 2.21 -38.15 28.48
N GLU A 7 3.30 -38.55 29.13
CA GLU A 7 4.58 -37.84 29.07
C GLU A 7 5.20 -37.90 27.66
N ARG A 8 5.13 -39.06 26.99
CA ARG A 8 5.57 -39.21 25.59
C ARG A 8 4.69 -38.45 24.60
N LEU A 9 3.38 -38.37 24.85
CA LEU A 9 2.46 -37.59 24.01
C LEU A 9 2.69 -36.08 24.21
N GLY A 10 2.95 -35.64 25.45
CA GLY A 10 3.34 -34.27 25.78
C GLY A 10 4.66 -33.86 25.13
N MET A 11 5.69 -34.73 25.16
CA MET A 11 6.95 -34.48 24.46
C MET A 11 6.81 -34.46 22.93
N ARG A 12 5.88 -35.23 22.36
CA ARG A 12 5.63 -35.25 20.92
C ARG A 12 4.89 -34.00 20.44
N LEU A 13 3.92 -33.52 21.22
CA LEU A 13 3.22 -32.26 20.95
C LEU A 13 4.12 -31.03 21.17
N MET A 14 5.06 -31.10 22.11
CA MET A 14 6.08 -30.05 22.31
C MET A 14 7.15 -30.04 21.21
N GLY A 15 7.39 -31.16 20.53
CA GLY A 15 8.26 -31.25 19.36
C GLY A 15 7.65 -30.75 18.05
N GLU A 16 6.33 -30.49 18.04
CA GLU A 16 5.56 -29.94 16.92
C GLU A 16 5.25 -28.45 17.08
N VAL A 17 5.85 -27.79 18.08
CA VAL A 17 5.81 -26.33 18.19
C VAL A 17 6.91 -25.78 17.29
N GLU A 18 6.59 -25.50 16.03
CA GLU A 18 7.41 -24.58 15.24
C GLU A 18 7.45 -23.25 16.00
N GLU A 19 8.65 -22.79 16.35
CA GLU A 19 8.87 -21.46 16.92
C GLU A 19 8.56 -20.42 15.84
N LEU A 20 7.26 -20.13 15.65
CA LEU A 20 6.80 -19.07 14.79
C LEU A 20 7.07 -17.73 15.48
N THR A 21 7.70 -16.82 14.76
CA THR A 21 7.78 -15.42 15.19
C THR A 21 6.38 -14.81 15.28
N LEU A 22 6.18 -13.80 16.12
CA LEU A 22 4.89 -13.10 16.24
C LEU A 22 4.39 -12.60 14.86
N GLY A 23 5.30 -12.15 13.98
CA GLY A 23 4.98 -11.76 12.62
C GLY A 23 4.46 -12.91 11.76
N GLU A 24 5.06 -14.10 11.85
CA GLU A 24 4.58 -15.29 11.12
C GLU A 24 3.22 -15.78 11.66
N LEU A 25 3.00 -15.68 12.97
CA LEU A 25 1.71 -15.98 13.60
C LEU A 25 0.63 -15.00 13.12
N LEU A 26 0.91 -13.70 13.13
CA LEU A 26 -0.03 -12.67 12.66
C LEU A 26 -0.32 -12.80 11.16
N ALA A 27 0.70 -13.10 10.34
CA ALA A 27 0.53 -13.34 8.91
C ALA A 27 -0.33 -14.59 8.65
N SER A 28 -0.15 -15.65 9.43
CA SER A 28 -0.93 -16.89 9.35
C SER A 28 -2.37 -16.68 9.80
N LEU A 29 -2.60 -15.95 10.89
CA LEU A 29 -3.94 -15.55 11.35
C LEU A 29 -4.65 -14.68 10.31
N HIS A 30 -3.93 -13.74 9.70
CA HIS A 30 -4.48 -12.90 8.64
C HIS A 30 -4.85 -13.72 7.39
N ALA A 31 -4.04 -14.72 7.03
CA ALA A 31 -4.36 -15.65 5.94
C ALA A 31 -5.59 -16.54 6.25
N LEU A 32 -5.78 -16.91 7.51
CA LEU A 32 -6.93 -17.70 7.97
C LEU A 32 -8.23 -16.88 7.98
N ILE A 33 -8.15 -15.60 8.35
CA ILE A 33 -9.30 -14.68 8.41
C ILE A 33 -9.72 -14.24 6.99
N ASN A 34 -8.76 -14.11 6.07
CA ASN A 34 -9.00 -13.69 4.67
C ASN A 34 -8.52 -14.76 3.65
N PRO A 35 -9.20 -15.93 3.59
CA PRO A 35 -8.73 -17.10 2.83
C PRO A 35 -8.93 -16.99 1.30
N SER A 36 -9.77 -16.06 0.84
CA SER A 36 -10.14 -15.98 -0.58
C SER A 36 -10.49 -14.54 -0.96
N GLU A 37 -9.58 -13.83 -1.62
CA GLU A 37 -9.93 -12.72 -2.52
C GLU A 37 -8.68 -12.35 -3.31
N GLN A 38 -8.87 -11.99 -4.58
CA GLN A 38 -7.87 -11.24 -5.34
C GLN A 38 -7.34 -10.13 -4.43
N THR A 39 -6.01 -10.05 -4.28
CA THR A 39 -5.36 -9.19 -3.28
C THR A 39 -5.73 -7.73 -3.51
N THR A 40 -6.81 -7.25 -2.92
CA THR A 40 -7.16 -5.83 -2.89
C THR A 40 -6.39 -5.22 -1.73
N ILE A 41 -5.38 -4.41 -2.05
CA ILE A 41 -4.61 -3.70 -1.03
C ILE A 41 -5.38 -2.45 -0.65
N PHE A 42 -5.84 -1.67 -1.61
CA PHE A 42 -6.50 -0.39 -1.35
C PHE A 42 -8.02 -0.45 -1.37
N ASN A 43 -8.58 -1.56 -1.87
CA ASN A 43 -10.00 -1.69 -2.18
C ASN A 43 -10.50 -0.63 -3.17
N VAL A 44 -9.58 -0.24 -4.07
CA VAL A 44 -9.81 0.66 -5.20
C VAL A 44 -9.30 -0.10 -6.42
N PRO A 45 -10.19 -0.76 -7.20
CA PRO A 45 -9.78 -1.70 -8.24
C PRO A 45 -8.75 -1.15 -9.21
N GLU A 46 -8.88 0.12 -9.60
CA GLU A 46 -7.96 0.78 -10.52
C GLU A 46 -6.57 0.99 -9.90
N LEU A 47 -6.48 1.27 -8.60
CA LEU A 47 -5.18 1.35 -7.91
C LEU A 47 -4.59 -0.04 -7.65
N ASP A 48 -5.42 -1.00 -7.27
CA ASP A 48 -4.99 -2.38 -7.02
C ASP A 48 -4.44 -3.04 -8.29
N ALA A 49 -5.02 -2.73 -9.46
CA ALA A 49 -4.51 -3.16 -10.76
C ALA A 49 -3.07 -2.66 -11.03
N LEU A 50 -2.70 -1.47 -10.53
CA LEU A 50 -1.34 -0.93 -10.66
C LEU A 50 -0.32 -1.71 -9.82
N LEU A 51 -0.75 -2.42 -8.77
CA LEU A 51 0.12 -3.16 -7.85
C LEU A 51 0.42 -4.56 -8.39
N PHE A 52 -0.54 -5.18 -9.05
CA PHE A 52 -0.49 -6.58 -9.49
C PHE A 52 -0.55 -6.72 -11.00
N THR A 53 0.37 -6.11 -11.73
CA THR A 53 0.50 -6.42 -13.16
C THR A 53 1.10 -7.84 -13.29
N PRO A 54 0.44 -8.77 -14.01
CA PRO A 54 0.99 -10.11 -14.23
C PRO A 54 2.34 -9.98 -14.94
N GLN A 55 3.38 -10.56 -14.33
CA GLN A 55 4.69 -10.67 -14.96
C GLN A 55 4.50 -11.34 -16.33
N PRO A 56 5.04 -10.78 -17.43
CA PRO A 56 4.97 -11.47 -18.72
C PRO A 56 5.57 -12.86 -18.52
N ALA A 57 4.82 -13.89 -18.93
CA ALA A 57 5.26 -15.27 -18.83
C ALA A 57 6.70 -15.36 -19.39
N PRO A 58 7.63 -16.04 -18.70
CA PRO A 58 8.96 -16.23 -19.25
C PRO A 58 8.80 -16.80 -20.65
N ILE A 59 9.32 -16.07 -21.64
CA ILE A 59 9.33 -16.50 -23.04
C ILE A 59 10.01 -17.86 -23.02
N GLN A 60 9.23 -18.93 -23.19
CA GLN A 60 9.76 -20.24 -23.50
C GLN A 60 10.42 -20.07 -24.86
N ILE A 61 11.73 -19.86 -24.86
CA ILE A 61 12.54 -19.96 -26.07
C ILE A 61 12.22 -21.35 -26.62
N PRO A 62 11.65 -21.47 -27.84
CA PRO A 62 11.41 -22.77 -28.42
C PRO A 62 12.76 -23.48 -28.48
N GLN A 63 12.90 -24.56 -27.71
CA GLN A 63 14.03 -25.47 -27.88
C GLN A 63 13.97 -25.93 -29.32
N GLN A 64 14.88 -25.42 -30.15
CA GLN A 64 15.09 -25.94 -31.48
C GLN A 64 15.47 -27.41 -31.33
N GLN A 65 14.51 -28.27 -31.67
CA GLN A 65 14.75 -29.69 -31.94
C GLN A 65 15.77 -29.76 -33.08
N GLN A 66 17.05 -29.94 -32.74
CA GLN A 66 18.03 -30.40 -33.69
C GLN A 66 17.94 -31.93 -33.78
N HIS A 67 17.28 -32.37 -34.85
CA HIS A 67 17.28 -33.75 -35.31
C HIS A 67 18.69 -34.17 -35.79
N HIS A 68 19.18 -35.24 -35.17
CA HIS A 68 20.08 -36.30 -35.65
C HIS A 68 21.18 -36.04 -36.69
N HIS A 69 22.40 -36.39 -36.29
CA HIS A 69 23.31 -37.19 -37.13
C HIS A 69 23.82 -38.41 -36.36
N HIS A 70 23.71 -39.56 -37.02
CA HIS A 70 24.22 -40.87 -36.60
C HIS A 70 25.74 -40.86 -36.41
N SER A 71 26.21 -41.55 -35.38
CA SER A 71 27.34 -42.48 -35.50
C SER A 71 27.19 -43.54 -34.43
N ASP A 72 27.23 -44.79 -34.87
CA ASP A 72 27.41 -45.99 -34.06
C ASP A 72 28.71 -45.89 -33.26
N ASP A 73 28.69 -46.34 -32.00
CA ASP A 73 29.64 -47.35 -31.53
C ASP A 73 29.18 -47.99 -30.20
N ASP A 74 29.39 -49.30 -30.11
CA ASP A 74 28.96 -50.22 -29.07
C ASP A 74 29.67 -50.00 -27.72
N THR A 75 28.97 -50.16 -26.57
CA THR A 75 29.44 -51.00 -25.44
C THR A 75 28.42 -51.18 -24.29
N TRP A 76 27.85 -52.39 -24.25
CA TRP A 76 27.41 -53.25 -23.13
C TRP A 76 27.36 -52.76 -21.65
N ASN A 77 26.15 -52.97 -21.09
CA ASN A 77 25.79 -53.51 -19.76
C ASN A 77 26.23 -52.82 -18.44
N HIS A 78 25.23 -52.42 -17.63
CA HIS A 78 24.82 -53.25 -16.48
C HIS A 78 23.45 -52.83 -15.93
N ALA A 79 22.58 -53.83 -15.77
CA ALA A 79 21.32 -53.76 -15.06
C ALA A 79 21.54 -53.58 -13.55
N HIS A 80 20.82 -52.65 -12.95
CA HIS A 80 20.41 -52.72 -11.55
C HIS A 80 18.95 -52.28 -11.40
N ASP A 81 18.11 -53.27 -11.15
CA ASP A 81 16.88 -53.14 -10.38
C ASP A 81 17.10 -52.29 -9.12
N ALA A 82 16.20 -51.34 -8.86
CA ALA A 82 15.26 -51.44 -7.73
C ALA A 82 14.69 -50.07 -7.31
N ARG A 83 13.35 -50.07 -7.18
CA ARG A 83 12.47 -49.19 -6.37
C ARG A 83 11.97 -47.91 -7.03
N ASN A 84 10.76 -48.05 -7.58
CA ASN A 84 9.73 -47.01 -7.62
C ASN A 84 9.53 -46.43 -6.21
N GLU A 85 10.22 -45.34 -5.89
CA GLU A 85 9.80 -44.43 -4.83
C GLU A 85 8.69 -43.53 -5.38
N VAL A 86 7.47 -43.74 -4.88
CA VAL A 86 6.36 -42.81 -5.05
C VAL A 86 6.81 -41.47 -4.45
N PRO A 87 6.81 -40.36 -5.20
CA PRO A 87 7.13 -39.06 -4.63
C PRO A 87 6.14 -38.75 -3.52
N ARG A 88 6.60 -38.68 -2.27
CA ARG A 88 5.80 -38.11 -1.18
C ARG A 88 5.41 -36.68 -1.59
N PRO A 89 4.15 -36.28 -1.43
CA PRO A 89 3.78 -34.87 -1.57
C PRO A 89 4.54 -34.09 -0.50
N VAL A 90 5.55 -33.35 -0.93
CA VAL A 90 6.18 -32.30 -0.12
C VAL A 90 5.04 -31.32 0.20
N PRO A 91 4.77 -30.98 1.48
CA PRO A 91 3.78 -29.97 1.79
C PRO A 91 4.15 -28.72 1.00
N ALA A 92 3.19 -28.23 0.21
CA ALA A 92 3.37 -27.02 -0.57
C ALA A 92 3.88 -25.93 0.37
N THR A 93 5.11 -25.47 0.16
CA THR A 93 5.67 -24.31 0.86
C THR A 93 4.65 -23.20 0.75
N VAL A 94 4.02 -22.85 1.89
CA VAL A 94 3.11 -21.72 1.97
C VAL A 94 3.88 -20.53 1.40
N LYS A 95 3.45 -20.02 0.24
CA LYS A 95 4.03 -18.79 -0.31
C LYS A 95 3.79 -17.70 0.74
N GLN A 96 4.84 -17.35 1.50
CA GLN A 96 4.78 -16.22 2.43
C GLN A 96 4.24 -15.03 1.66
N ARG A 97 3.11 -14.49 2.13
CA ARG A 97 2.56 -13.25 1.60
C ARG A 97 3.56 -12.15 1.95
N SER A 98 4.34 -11.70 0.98
CA SER A 98 5.17 -10.49 1.16
C SER A 98 4.23 -9.29 1.20
N HIS A 99 4.30 -8.51 2.27
CA HIS A 99 3.52 -7.29 2.36
C HIS A 99 4.05 -6.24 1.37
N PRO A 100 3.17 -5.54 0.65
CA PRO A 100 3.56 -4.63 -0.42
C PRO A 100 4.24 -3.38 0.15
N ILE A 101 5.29 -2.93 -0.54
CA ILE A 101 5.89 -1.61 -0.32
C ILE A 101 5.45 -0.71 -1.47
N ILE A 102 4.81 0.41 -1.15
CA ILE A 102 4.33 1.39 -2.12
C ILE A 102 5.09 2.70 -1.93
N GLU A 103 5.75 3.17 -2.99
CA GLU A 103 6.33 4.50 -3.05
C GLU A 103 5.43 5.42 -3.88
N LEU A 104 4.85 6.44 -3.25
CA LEU A 104 4.12 7.50 -3.94
C LEU A 104 5.10 8.63 -4.26
N ILE A 105 5.39 8.84 -5.54
CA ILE A 105 6.43 9.77 -5.98
C ILE A 105 5.80 10.83 -6.87
N SER A 106 6.05 12.10 -6.54
CA SER A 106 5.65 13.20 -7.42
C SER A 106 6.85 13.79 -8.16
N PRO A 107 6.70 14.24 -9.41
CA PRO A 107 7.76 15.00 -10.07
C PRO A 107 8.01 16.32 -9.33
N PRO A 108 9.18 16.97 -9.51
CA PRO A 108 9.39 18.33 -9.07
C PRO A 108 8.27 19.24 -9.61
N PRO A 109 7.78 20.23 -8.83
CA PRO A 109 6.77 21.16 -9.32
C PRO A 109 7.32 21.93 -10.52
N ALA A 110 6.66 21.81 -11.68
CA ALA A 110 7.11 22.44 -12.91
C ALA A 110 6.97 23.98 -12.82
N TYR A 111 5.81 24.49 -12.36
CA TYR A 111 5.53 25.93 -12.34
C TYR A 111 4.58 26.39 -11.21
N HIS A 112 4.04 25.47 -10.40
CA HIS A 112 3.16 25.81 -9.28
C HIS A 112 3.48 24.91 -8.07
N PRO A 113 3.60 25.44 -6.84
CA PRO A 113 3.84 24.66 -5.63
C PRO A 113 2.61 23.85 -5.18
N SER A 114 1.69 23.53 -6.09
CA SER A 114 0.48 22.80 -5.73
C SER A 114 0.87 21.40 -5.26
N PRO A 115 0.26 20.89 -4.18
CA PRO A 115 0.43 19.50 -3.80
C PRO A 115 0.03 18.61 -4.98
N ALA A 116 0.89 17.65 -5.30
CA ALA A 116 0.76 16.80 -6.47
C ALA A 116 -0.31 15.69 -6.34
N GLY A 117 -1.02 15.62 -5.20
CA GLY A 117 -2.09 14.67 -4.96
C GLY A 117 -1.76 13.53 -3.98
N LYS A 118 -0.49 13.34 -3.59
CA LYS A 118 -0.06 12.25 -2.69
C LYS A 118 -0.82 12.23 -1.36
N THR A 119 -0.89 13.37 -0.68
CA THR A 119 -1.61 13.49 0.59
C THR A 119 -3.09 13.19 0.42
N ALA A 120 -3.70 13.62 -0.68
CA ALA A 120 -5.11 13.33 -0.97
C ALA A 120 -5.31 11.82 -1.21
N LEU A 121 -4.39 11.17 -1.93
CA LEU A 121 -4.38 9.72 -2.08
C LEU A 121 -4.23 9.01 -0.72
N VAL A 122 -3.35 9.47 0.17
CA VAL A 122 -3.24 8.93 1.53
C VAL A 122 -4.55 9.07 2.32
N HIS A 123 -5.29 10.17 2.18
CA HIS A 123 -6.62 10.30 2.80
C HIS A 123 -7.62 9.29 2.24
N LEU A 124 -7.58 9.01 0.94
CA LEU A 124 -8.41 7.99 0.30
C LEU A 124 -8.06 6.59 0.81
N LEU A 125 -6.79 6.22 0.81
CA LEU A 125 -6.32 4.93 1.32
C LEU A 125 -6.73 4.74 2.78
N THR A 126 -6.57 5.79 3.59
CA THR A 126 -6.98 5.79 5.00
C THR A 126 -8.49 5.58 5.11
N THR A 127 -9.29 6.26 4.28
CA THR A 127 -10.76 6.15 4.27
C THR A 127 -11.22 4.70 4.08
N HIS A 128 -10.70 3.99 3.07
CA HIS A 128 -11.03 2.58 2.85
C HIS A 128 -10.49 1.66 3.94
N ALA A 129 -9.32 1.95 4.49
CA ALA A 129 -8.75 1.14 5.55
C ALA A 129 -9.60 1.16 6.84
N VAL A 130 -10.03 2.34 7.29
CA VAL A 130 -10.63 2.48 8.63
C VAL A 130 -12.14 2.30 8.69
N LEU A 131 -12.85 2.48 7.57
CA LEU A 131 -14.30 2.28 7.53
C LEU A 131 -14.67 0.82 7.74
N PRO A 132 -15.86 0.53 8.31
CA PRO A 132 -16.39 -0.82 8.32
C PRO A 132 -16.76 -1.25 6.90
N SER A 133 -16.85 -2.56 6.66
CA SER A 133 -17.26 -3.08 5.34
C SER A 133 -18.71 -2.71 4.97
N ARG A 134 -19.57 -2.50 5.98
CA ARG A 134 -20.99 -2.14 5.84
C ARG A 134 -21.45 -1.18 6.93
N LEU A 135 -22.46 -0.37 6.61
CA LEU A 135 -23.21 0.46 7.57
C LEU A 135 -24.69 0.46 7.17
N ALA A 136 -25.61 0.18 8.09
CA ALA A 136 -27.05 0.09 7.81
C ALA A 136 -27.40 -0.77 6.57
N SER A 137 -26.71 -1.89 6.41
CA SER A 137 -26.77 -2.80 5.24
C SER A 137 -26.18 -2.26 3.93
N VAL A 138 -25.78 -0.98 3.87
CA VAL A 138 -25.08 -0.38 2.73
C VAL A 138 -23.61 -0.85 2.73
N PRO A 139 -23.10 -1.41 1.62
CA PRO A 139 -21.67 -1.71 1.49
C PRO A 139 -20.86 -0.41 1.38
N LEU A 140 -19.83 -0.30 2.21
CA LEU A 140 -18.90 0.85 2.19
C LEU A 140 -17.54 0.52 1.60
N SER A 141 -17.27 -0.77 1.34
CA SER A 141 -15.95 -1.25 0.90
C SER A 141 -14.83 -0.83 1.85
N GLY A 142 -15.12 -0.83 3.16
CA GLY A 142 -14.14 -0.58 4.22
C GLY A 142 -13.49 -1.88 4.73
N LEU A 143 -12.27 -1.77 5.25
CA LEU A 143 -11.44 -2.90 5.70
C LEU A 143 -11.42 -3.08 7.22
N THR A 144 -12.13 -2.25 7.98
CA THR A 144 -12.24 -2.34 9.46
C THR A 144 -10.86 -2.43 10.15
N SER A 145 -9.88 -1.72 9.62
CA SER A 145 -8.49 -1.80 10.05
C SER A 145 -8.03 -0.51 10.71
N ALA A 146 -6.81 -0.50 11.24
CA ALA A 146 -6.13 0.69 11.74
C ALA A 146 -5.06 1.16 10.74
N VAL A 147 -4.75 2.46 10.76
CA VAL A 147 -3.67 3.06 9.96
C VAL A 147 -2.72 3.79 10.88
N VAL A 148 -1.42 3.56 10.68
CA VAL A 148 -0.36 4.33 11.34
C VAL A 148 0.19 5.32 10.32
N LEU A 149 0.27 6.60 10.70
CA LEU A 149 0.69 7.68 9.84
C LEU A 149 1.76 8.51 10.51
N ILE A 150 2.91 8.64 9.86
CA ILE A 150 4.03 9.46 10.28
C ILE A 150 4.02 10.74 9.45
N ASP A 151 3.61 11.85 10.07
CA ASP A 151 3.40 13.16 9.43
C ASP A 151 4.24 14.27 10.10
N PRO A 152 5.55 14.30 9.84
CA PRO A 152 6.45 15.32 10.38
C PRO A 152 6.10 16.76 9.96
N LEU A 153 5.38 16.95 8.86
CA LEU A 153 5.09 18.27 8.29
C LEU A 153 3.67 18.78 8.59
N HIS A 154 2.86 18.03 9.35
CA HIS A 154 1.47 18.37 9.65
C HIS A 154 0.61 18.54 8.38
N HIS A 155 0.93 17.83 7.31
CA HIS A 155 0.18 17.89 6.06
C HIS A 155 -1.13 17.10 6.14
N PHE A 156 -1.21 16.09 7.01
CA PHE A 156 -2.39 15.27 7.15
C PHE A 156 -3.45 15.97 8.00
N SER A 157 -4.62 16.22 7.40
CA SER A 157 -5.71 16.96 8.03
C SER A 157 -6.82 16.01 8.46
N VAL A 158 -6.97 15.83 9.76
CA VAL A 158 -8.05 15.01 10.35
C VAL A 158 -9.43 15.55 9.94
N SER A 159 -9.59 16.86 9.86
CA SER A 159 -10.85 17.49 9.40
C SER A 159 -11.15 17.19 7.94
N TYR A 160 -10.10 17.14 7.10
CA TYR A 160 -10.25 16.74 5.70
C TYR A 160 -10.60 15.25 5.61
N LEU A 161 -9.92 14.39 6.37
CA LEU A 161 -10.25 12.96 6.46
C LEU A 161 -11.70 12.74 6.89
N ALA A 162 -12.18 13.42 7.93
CA ALA A 162 -13.56 13.32 8.41
C ALA A 162 -14.57 13.70 7.31
N SER A 163 -14.23 14.72 6.52
CA SER A 163 -15.04 15.17 5.38
C SER A 163 -15.03 14.13 4.25
N THR A 164 -13.88 13.51 3.97
CA THR A 164 -13.74 12.44 2.98
C THR A 164 -14.52 11.19 3.39
N LEU A 165 -14.39 10.74 4.64
CA LEU A 165 -15.15 9.63 5.23
C LEU A 165 -16.66 9.87 5.11
N SER A 166 -17.13 11.05 5.55
CA SER A 166 -18.55 11.42 5.50
C SER A 166 -19.07 11.42 4.06
N SER A 167 -18.32 12.03 3.14
CA SER A 167 -18.68 12.12 1.74
C SER A 167 -18.74 10.76 1.07
N HIS A 168 -17.79 9.87 1.37
CA HIS A 168 -17.78 8.49 0.88
C HIS A 168 -19.01 7.72 1.36
N ILE A 169 -19.31 7.76 2.66
CA ILE A 169 -20.48 7.07 3.23
C ILE A 169 -21.77 7.59 2.61
N VAL A 170 -21.94 8.91 2.49
CA VAL A 170 -23.12 9.53 1.87
C VAL A 170 -23.26 9.12 0.40
N SER A 171 -22.15 9.04 -0.33
CA SER A 171 -22.13 8.56 -1.72
C SER A 171 -22.60 7.10 -1.80
N CYS A 172 -22.13 6.23 -0.91
CA CYS A 172 -22.57 4.83 -0.85
C CYS A 172 -24.08 4.72 -0.53
N PHE A 173 -24.58 5.52 0.41
CA PHE A 173 -26.01 5.55 0.76
C PHE A 173 -26.86 5.97 -0.45
N THR A 174 -26.42 7.02 -1.14
CA THR A 174 -27.12 7.52 -2.34
C THR A 174 -27.12 6.47 -3.45
N ALA A 175 -25.98 5.80 -3.69
CA ALA A 175 -25.88 4.71 -4.66
C ALA A 175 -26.76 3.50 -4.32
N ALA A 176 -26.97 3.24 -3.02
CA ALA A 176 -27.88 2.21 -2.52
C ALA A 176 -29.36 2.64 -2.47
N GLY A 177 -29.69 3.85 -2.95
CA GLY A 177 -31.05 4.39 -2.92
C GLY A 177 -31.55 4.78 -1.52
N GLN A 178 -30.65 4.93 -0.55
CA GLN A 178 -30.98 5.36 0.81
C GLN A 178 -30.92 6.89 0.96
N ASP A 179 -31.83 7.44 1.76
CA ASP A 179 -31.84 8.87 2.08
C ASP A 179 -30.79 9.22 3.14
N ALA A 180 -29.61 9.61 2.66
CA ALA A 180 -28.51 10.12 3.48
C ALA A 180 -28.82 11.47 4.16
N THR A 181 -29.91 12.14 3.78
CA THR A 181 -30.31 13.42 4.38
C THR A 181 -31.17 13.26 5.63
N SER A 182 -31.73 12.06 5.85
CA SER A 182 -32.52 11.74 7.03
C SER A 182 -31.72 11.96 8.33
N PRO A 183 -32.36 12.40 9.43
CA PRO A 183 -31.67 12.66 10.69
C PRO A 183 -31.03 11.40 11.28
N ASP A 184 -31.62 10.23 11.05
CA ASP A 184 -31.09 8.95 11.51
C ASP A 184 -29.82 8.57 10.75
N ALA A 185 -29.86 8.61 9.42
CA ALA A 185 -28.67 8.37 8.60
C ALA A 185 -27.54 9.35 8.97
N ARG A 186 -27.84 10.65 9.15
CA ARG A 186 -26.84 11.64 9.57
C ARG A 186 -26.18 11.28 10.90
N ARG A 187 -26.96 10.81 11.89
CA ARG A 187 -26.42 10.38 13.18
C ARG A 187 -25.52 9.16 13.03
N GLU A 188 -25.92 8.19 12.22
CA GLU A 188 -25.13 7.00 11.93
C GLU A 188 -23.82 7.32 11.19
N VAL A 189 -23.87 8.19 10.17
CA VAL A 189 -22.67 8.67 9.47
C VAL A 189 -21.71 9.33 10.44
N ILE A 190 -22.18 10.25 11.28
CA ILE A 190 -21.34 10.95 12.27
C ILE A 190 -20.73 9.96 13.27
N ALA A 191 -21.51 8.99 13.76
CA ALA A 191 -21.02 7.96 14.68
C ALA A 191 -19.96 7.08 14.02
N CYS A 192 -20.20 6.62 12.79
CA CYS A 192 -19.27 5.83 12.00
C CYS A 192 -17.96 6.58 11.74
N VAL A 193 -18.03 7.87 11.36
CA VAL A 193 -16.85 8.72 11.15
C VAL A 193 -16.05 8.86 12.44
N LYS A 194 -16.70 9.15 13.57
CA LYS A 194 -16.01 9.25 14.87
C LYS A 194 -15.29 7.95 15.21
N GLN A 195 -15.97 6.81 15.09
CA GLN A 195 -15.38 5.50 15.35
C GLN A 195 -14.21 5.21 14.40
N ALA A 196 -14.34 5.51 13.11
CA ALA A 196 -13.28 5.31 12.13
C ALA A 196 -12.02 6.14 12.45
N LEU A 197 -12.20 7.38 12.92
CA LEU A 197 -11.09 8.27 13.29
C LEU A 197 -10.32 7.79 14.53
N GLU A 198 -10.92 7.02 15.43
CA GLU A 198 -10.23 6.41 16.58
C GLU A 198 -9.15 5.40 16.17
N HIS A 199 -9.19 4.94 14.90
CA HIS A 199 -8.28 3.94 14.36
C HIS A 199 -7.20 4.53 13.44
N VAL A 200 -7.01 5.85 13.48
CA VAL A 200 -5.92 6.55 12.77
C VAL A 200 -4.90 7.04 13.80
N HIS A 201 -3.71 6.44 13.79
CA HIS A 201 -2.63 6.77 14.73
C HIS A 201 -1.61 7.69 14.05
N ILE A 202 -1.56 8.95 14.46
CA ILE A 202 -0.71 9.97 13.83
C ILE A 202 0.47 10.32 14.73
N PHE A 203 1.69 10.14 14.23
CA PHE A 203 2.93 10.53 14.89
C PHE A 203 3.64 11.63 14.09
N ARG A 204 4.27 12.58 14.79
CA ARG A 204 4.89 13.75 14.16
C ARG A 204 6.33 13.94 14.63
N PRO A 205 7.26 13.07 14.19
CA PRO A 205 8.66 13.20 14.55
C PRO A 205 9.25 14.47 13.94
N SER A 206 9.99 15.23 14.74
CA SER A 206 10.62 16.49 14.31
C SER A 206 12.04 16.34 13.76
N SER A 207 12.62 15.14 13.85
CA SER A 207 13.98 14.83 13.40
C SER A 207 14.08 13.39 12.91
N TRP A 208 15.17 13.07 12.20
CA TRP A 208 15.46 11.72 11.74
C TRP A 208 15.58 10.71 12.90
N ASP A 209 16.26 11.08 13.98
CA ASP A 209 16.39 10.20 15.15
C ASP A 209 15.05 9.97 15.84
N ASN A 210 14.20 11.00 15.91
CA ASN A 210 12.85 10.88 16.45
C ASN A 210 11.97 9.99 15.55
N LEU A 211 12.12 10.05 14.23
CA LEU A 211 11.46 9.12 13.31
C LEU A 211 11.87 7.67 13.64
N LEU A 212 13.17 7.39 13.76
CA LEU A 212 13.66 6.04 14.06
C LEU A 212 13.20 5.56 15.45
N ALA A 213 13.21 6.42 16.46
CA ALA A 213 12.71 6.11 17.79
C ALA A 213 11.19 5.84 17.80
N THR A 214 10.43 6.62 17.01
CA THR A 214 8.98 6.42 16.83
C THR A 214 8.71 5.05 16.20
N LEU A 215 9.41 4.71 15.10
CA LEU A 215 9.30 3.40 14.46
C LEU A 215 9.68 2.25 15.42
N GLN A 216 10.72 2.44 16.25
CA GLN A 216 11.17 1.43 17.20
C GLN A 216 10.16 1.16 18.33
N SER A 217 9.47 2.19 18.81
CA SER A 217 8.47 2.09 19.89
C SER A 217 7.06 1.81 19.39
N LEU A 218 6.88 1.65 18.08
CA LEU A 218 5.57 1.53 17.46
C LEU A 218 4.84 0.25 17.90
N GLU A 219 5.56 -0.87 18.01
CA GLU A 219 5.00 -2.14 18.48
C GLU A 219 4.50 -2.00 19.93
N ASP A 220 5.31 -1.43 20.83
CA ASP A 220 4.94 -1.17 22.22
C ASP A 220 3.75 -0.20 22.36
N TYR A 221 3.55 0.68 21.39
CA TYR A 221 2.36 1.53 21.33
C TYR A 221 1.14 0.73 20.88
N LEU A 222 1.25 -0.01 19.76
CA LEU A 222 0.14 -0.69 19.10
C LEU A 222 -0.40 -1.90 19.88
N PHE A 223 0.46 -2.54 20.67
CA PHE A 223 0.08 -3.70 21.51
C PHE A 223 -0.31 -3.31 22.94
N ASP A 224 -0.46 -2.01 23.22
CA ASP A 224 -0.87 -1.52 24.53
C ASP A 224 -2.33 -1.01 24.54
N LYS A 225 -3.21 -1.82 25.15
CA LYS A 225 -4.65 -1.54 25.26
C LYS A 225 -4.96 -0.24 25.99
N GLY A 226 -4.07 0.20 26.87
CA GLY A 226 -4.25 1.42 27.64
C GLY A 226 -4.05 2.68 26.80
N LYS A 227 -3.36 2.59 25.66
CA LYS A 227 -3.02 3.74 24.82
C LYS A 227 -4.04 4.03 23.72
N HIS A 228 -4.77 3.04 23.23
CA HIS A 228 -5.75 3.22 22.16
C HIS A 228 -6.77 2.07 22.03
N GLY A 229 -7.87 2.31 21.30
CA GLY A 229 -8.95 1.35 21.08
C GLY A 229 -8.77 0.38 19.89
N SER A 230 -7.65 0.46 19.17
CA SER A 230 -7.45 -0.26 17.90
C SER A 230 -6.89 -1.67 18.02
N MET A 231 -6.59 -2.18 19.21
CA MET A 231 -5.98 -3.51 19.38
C MET A 231 -6.75 -4.68 18.74
N GLN A 232 -8.05 -4.51 18.53
CA GLN A 232 -8.91 -5.52 17.90
C GLN A 232 -8.93 -5.42 16.38
N ARG A 233 -8.18 -4.48 15.79
CA ARG A 233 -8.12 -4.24 14.36
C ARG A 233 -6.71 -4.52 13.84
N PRO A 234 -6.58 -5.19 12.69
CA PRO A 234 -5.27 -5.32 12.05
C PRO A 234 -4.78 -3.94 11.60
N VAL A 235 -3.46 -3.76 11.59
CA VAL A 235 -2.86 -2.57 10.96
C VAL A 235 -2.86 -2.81 9.46
N HIS A 236 -3.56 -1.96 8.72
CA HIS A 236 -3.64 -2.07 7.27
C HIS A 236 -2.39 -1.52 6.60
N ALA A 237 -1.98 -0.33 7.03
CA ALA A 237 -0.84 0.37 6.45
C ALA A 237 -0.07 1.19 7.49
N LEU A 238 1.26 1.21 7.31
CA LEU A 238 2.18 2.16 7.89
C LEU A 238 2.57 3.18 6.82
N VAL A 239 2.16 4.44 7.00
CA VAL A 239 2.34 5.53 6.05
C VAL A 239 3.39 6.51 6.56
N ILE A 240 4.32 6.94 5.70
CA ILE A 240 5.27 8.03 5.98
C ILE A 240 5.06 9.17 4.97
N GLU A 241 4.68 10.36 5.47
CA GLU A 241 4.23 11.51 4.70
C GLU A 241 4.90 12.81 5.21
N ASP A 242 5.93 13.41 4.62
CA ASP A 242 6.74 13.11 3.43
C ASP A 242 8.19 12.85 3.89
N ILE A 243 8.80 11.74 3.45
CA ILE A 243 10.13 11.33 3.92
C ILE A 243 11.23 12.33 3.53
N ASP A 244 11.02 13.13 2.48
CA ASP A 244 12.00 14.11 2.02
C ASP A 244 12.27 15.22 3.04
N THR A 245 11.39 15.42 4.02
CA THR A 245 11.56 16.44 5.06
C THR A 245 12.86 16.29 5.84
N PHE A 246 13.37 15.06 5.94
CA PHE A 246 14.60 14.76 6.69
C PHE A 246 15.87 14.91 5.84
N ILE A 247 15.75 15.01 4.51
CA ILE A 247 16.89 15.06 3.60
C ILE A 247 17.84 16.24 3.88
N PRO A 248 17.38 17.48 4.14
CA PRO A 248 18.28 18.59 4.46
C PRO A 248 19.19 18.27 5.66
N ALA A 249 18.61 17.73 6.75
CA ALA A 249 19.35 17.36 7.94
C ALA A 249 20.36 16.23 7.68
N LEU A 250 19.95 15.22 6.90
CA LEU A 250 20.82 14.11 6.51
C LEU A 250 21.99 14.54 5.61
N ARG A 251 21.80 15.58 4.77
CA ARG A 251 22.87 16.15 3.94
C ARG A 251 23.90 16.95 4.75
N THR A 252 23.45 17.60 5.82
CA THR A 252 24.35 18.35 6.72
C THR A 252 25.08 17.48 7.73
N ALA A 253 24.65 16.22 7.91
CA ALA A 253 25.30 15.29 8.81
C ALA A 253 26.73 14.96 8.32
N SER A 254 27.71 15.06 9.22
CA SER A 254 29.11 14.75 8.93
C SER A 254 29.29 13.28 8.55
N GLY A 255 29.49 13.00 7.26
CA GLY A 255 29.82 11.68 6.76
C GLY A 255 29.49 11.53 5.28
N SER A 256 30.43 11.05 4.48
CA SER A 256 30.27 10.89 3.02
C SER A 256 29.12 9.95 2.62
N ASN A 257 28.59 9.16 3.57
CA ASN A 257 27.56 8.13 3.34
C ASN A 257 26.30 8.32 4.20
N ALA A 258 26.05 9.48 4.79
CA ALA A 258 24.95 9.69 5.75
C ALA A 258 23.57 9.28 5.18
N ILE A 259 23.26 9.65 3.94
CA ILE A 259 22.00 9.27 3.26
C ILE A 259 21.90 7.76 3.05
N SER A 260 22.99 7.11 2.65
CA SER A 260 23.00 5.65 2.42
C SER A 260 22.78 4.88 3.73
N THR A 261 23.46 5.29 4.80
CA THR A 261 23.26 4.70 6.14
C THR A 261 21.83 4.92 6.63
N ALA A 262 21.31 6.14 6.50
CA ALA A 262 19.92 6.46 6.84
C ALA A 262 18.92 5.60 6.04
N SER A 263 19.14 5.47 4.72
CA SER A 263 18.32 4.63 3.86
C SER A 263 18.30 3.18 4.34
N ALA A 264 19.46 2.58 4.63
CA ALA A 264 19.55 1.19 5.06
C ALA A 264 18.88 0.95 6.42
N LEU A 265 19.03 1.90 7.35
CA LEU A 265 18.37 1.83 8.66
C LEU A 265 16.86 1.92 8.52
N LEU A 266 16.36 2.85 7.72
CA LEU A 266 14.92 3.02 7.49
C LEU A 266 14.31 1.78 6.87
N THR A 267 14.86 1.28 5.76
CA THR A 267 14.27 0.12 5.07
C THR A 267 14.31 -1.14 5.91
N ARG A 268 15.38 -1.37 6.68
CA ARG A 268 15.43 -2.47 7.66
C ARG A 268 14.35 -2.35 8.72
N ARG A 269 14.10 -1.16 9.26
CA ARG A 269 13.06 -0.95 10.28
C ARG A 269 11.66 -1.16 9.69
N LEU A 270 11.41 -0.66 8.49
CA LEU A 270 10.14 -0.86 7.80
C LEU A 270 9.93 -2.32 7.39
N ASP A 271 11.00 -3.05 7.05
CA ASP A 271 10.95 -4.51 6.82
C ASP A 271 10.42 -5.24 8.05
N THR A 272 11.09 -5.06 9.18
CA THR A 272 10.70 -5.66 10.45
C THR A 272 9.26 -5.30 10.81
N LEU A 273 8.90 -4.01 10.78
CA LEU A 273 7.54 -3.57 11.12
C LEU A 273 6.49 -4.12 10.15
N SER A 274 6.76 -4.15 8.85
CA SER A 274 5.83 -4.68 7.86
C SER A 274 5.55 -6.16 8.08
N ALA A 275 6.58 -6.93 8.44
CA ALA A 275 6.46 -8.35 8.78
C ALA A 275 5.73 -8.55 10.12
N THR A 276 6.15 -7.84 11.17
CA THR A 276 5.52 -7.94 12.50
C THR A 276 4.05 -7.56 12.46
N LEU A 277 3.72 -6.42 11.84
CA LEU A 277 2.35 -5.90 11.79
C LEU A 277 1.51 -6.49 10.66
N SER A 278 2.14 -7.29 9.79
CA SER A 278 1.51 -7.85 8.59
C SER A 278 0.82 -6.80 7.71
N CYS A 279 1.45 -5.63 7.56
CA CYS A 279 0.84 -4.43 6.97
C CYS A 279 1.59 -3.91 5.73
N ALA A 280 0.88 -3.17 4.87
CA ALA A 280 1.51 -2.48 3.76
C ALA A 280 2.36 -1.29 4.26
N VAL A 281 3.45 -0.98 3.58
CA VAL A 281 4.22 0.24 3.85
C VAL A 281 4.02 1.21 2.70
N VAL A 282 3.58 2.43 3.01
CA VAL A 282 3.40 3.51 2.03
C VAL A 282 4.37 4.63 2.37
N VAL A 283 5.30 4.92 1.48
CA VAL A 283 6.25 6.03 1.64
C VAL A 283 5.95 7.07 0.58
N THR A 284 5.81 8.34 0.99
CA THR A 284 5.61 9.43 0.04
C THR A 284 6.85 10.30 -0.04
N SER A 285 7.20 10.66 -1.27
CA SER A 285 8.39 11.44 -1.58
C SER A 285 8.21 12.28 -2.84
N ARG A 286 9.21 13.11 -3.13
CA ARG A 286 9.38 13.80 -4.40
C ARG A 286 10.51 13.15 -5.18
N SER A 287 10.38 13.20 -6.49
CA SER A 287 11.43 12.83 -7.41
C SER A 287 12.44 13.96 -7.50
N ALA A 288 13.73 13.63 -7.57
CA ALA A 288 14.78 14.60 -7.85
C ALA A 288 14.68 15.17 -9.29
N THR A 289 14.14 14.38 -10.22
CA THR A 289 13.99 14.77 -11.63
C THR A 289 12.58 14.45 -12.15
N ALA A 290 12.08 15.23 -13.10
CA ALA A 290 10.74 15.04 -13.66
C ALA A 290 10.57 13.69 -14.39
N ALA A 291 11.63 13.15 -14.98
CA ALA A 291 11.60 11.88 -15.70
C ALA A 291 12.00 10.67 -14.85
N GLY A 292 12.74 10.86 -13.76
CA GLY A 292 13.37 9.76 -13.04
C GLY A 292 12.42 8.99 -12.12
N PHE A 293 11.43 9.67 -11.54
CA PHE A 293 10.55 9.13 -10.48
C PHE A 293 11.34 8.26 -9.48
N ARG A 294 12.40 8.85 -8.92
CA ARG A 294 13.26 8.22 -7.92
C ARG A 294 13.26 9.05 -6.65
N PRO A 295 12.98 8.44 -5.48
CA PRO A 295 13.06 9.15 -4.21
C PRO A 295 14.53 9.47 -3.88
N ASN A 296 14.74 10.46 -3.01
CA ASN A 296 16.07 10.68 -2.42
C ASN A 296 16.40 9.64 -1.34
N ILE A 297 15.37 9.10 -0.69
CA ILE A 297 15.42 8.04 0.31
C ILE A 297 14.06 7.32 0.35
N PRO A 298 14.00 6.00 0.52
CA PRO A 298 15.13 5.06 0.50
C PRO A 298 15.74 4.87 -0.89
N LEU A 299 17.05 4.62 -0.93
CA LEU A 299 17.82 4.39 -2.16
C LEU A 299 17.59 2.99 -2.75
N SER A 300 17.33 2.00 -1.88
CA SER A 300 17.10 0.62 -2.26
C SER A 300 16.30 -0.11 -1.18
N TRP A 301 15.46 -1.05 -1.60
CA TRP A 301 14.73 -1.95 -0.72
C TRP A 301 15.35 -3.35 -0.74
N PRO A 302 15.21 -4.13 0.35
CA PRO A 302 15.56 -5.54 0.34
C PRO A 302 14.90 -6.31 -0.82
N THR A 303 15.62 -7.27 -1.41
CA THR A 303 15.18 -7.95 -2.64
C THR A 303 13.95 -8.83 -2.47
N HIS A 304 13.65 -9.26 -1.23
CA HIS A 304 12.46 -10.05 -0.93
C HIS A 304 11.18 -9.22 -0.85
N MET A 305 11.29 -7.89 -0.81
CA MET A 305 10.13 -7.00 -0.77
C MET A 305 9.54 -6.74 -2.15
N GLN A 306 8.22 -6.76 -2.24
CA GLN A 306 7.50 -6.35 -3.44
C GLN A 306 7.32 -4.83 -3.45
N LEU A 307 8.27 -4.12 -4.07
CA LEU A 307 8.20 -2.68 -4.27
C LEU A 307 7.39 -2.31 -5.52
N THR A 308 6.36 -1.49 -5.33
CA THR A 308 5.66 -0.79 -6.40
C THR A 308 5.83 0.71 -6.26
N ARG A 309 6.33 1.36 -7.33
CA ARG A 309 6.40 2.81 -7.41
C ARG A 309 5.22 3.33 -8.20
N LEU A 310 4.46 4.23 -7.57
CA LEU A 310 3.36 4.95 -8.20
C LEU A 310 3.76 6.42 -8.33
N ALA A 311 3.77 6.91 -9.56
CA ALA A 311 3.91 8.32 -9.83
C ALA A 311 2.56 9.01 -9.62
N VAL A 312 2.58 10.16 -8.96
CA VAL A 312 1.39 10.95 -8.63
C VAL A 312 1.63 12.39 -9.05
N ARG A 313 0.80 12.91 -9.95
CA ARG A 313 0.83 14.33 -10.36
C ARG A 313 -0.57 14.92 -10.42
N ARG A 314 -0.68 16.22 -10.17
CA ARG A 314 -1.93 16.94 -10.40
C ARG A 314 -2.17 17.04 -11.90
N VAL A 315 -3.41 16.85 -12.34
CA VAL A 315 -3.79 17.11 -13.73
C VAL A 315 -3.60 18.61 -13.99
N GLU A 316 -2.74 18.95 -14.95
CA GLU A 316 -2.49 20.34 -15.30
C GLU A 316 -3.72 20.93 -16.00
N VAL A 317 -4.07 22.16 -15.62
CA VAL A 317 -5.10 22.93 -16.33
C VAL A 317 -4.39 23.70 -17.43
N VAL A 318 -4.76 23.41 -18.67
CA VAL A 318 -4.21 24.10 -19.86
C VAL A 318 -4.31 25.62 -19.63
N PRO A 319 -3.23 26.40 -19.82
CA PRO A 319 -3.29 27.85 -19.68
C PRO A 319 -4.25 28.47 -20.71
N PHE A 320 -4.66 29.71 -20.51
CA PHE A 320 -5.41 30.44 -21.54
C PHE A 320 -4.54 30.60 -22.79
N ALA A 321 -5.14 30.45 -23.96
CA ALA A 321 -4.41 30.60 -25.21
C ALA A 321 -3.83 32.03 -25.30
N PRO A 322 -2.58 32.22 -25.77
CA PRO A 322 -2.04 33.54 -25.99
C PRO A 322 -2.95 34.35 -26.92
N GLY A 323 -3.40 35.53 -26.48
CA GLY A 323 -4.32 36.38 -27.25
C GLY A 323 -5.81 36.14 -27.02
N MET A 324 -6.19 35.22 -26.12
CA MET A 324 -7.59 35.06 -25.71
C MET A 324 -8.12 36.34 -25.04
N SER A 325 -9.31 36.78 -25.44
CA SER A 325 -9.94 37.95 -24.86
C SER A 325 -10.45 37.67 -23.44
N ILE A 326 -10.65 38.74 -22.65
CA ILE A 326 -11.19 38.62 -21.28
C ILE A 326 -12.59 37.99 -21.30
N VAL A 327 -13.41 38.31 -22.31
CA VAL A 327 -14.78 37.77 -22.44
C VAL A 327 -14.75 36.27 -22.74
N GLU A 328 -13.85 35.80 -23.60
CA GLU A 328 -13.65 34.38 -23.88
C GLU A 328 -13.11 33.64 -22.64
N ALA A 329 -12.14 34.25 -21.93
CA ALA A 329 -11.60 33.69 -20.70
C ALA A 329 -12.66 33.57 -19.59
N GLU A 330 -13.60 34.53 -19.49
CA GLU A 330 -14.72 34.47 -18.56
C GLU A 330 -15.78 33.43 -18.96
N ALA A 331 -16.04 33.24 -20.25
CA ALA A 331 -16.92 32.18 -20.74
C ALA A 331 -16.35 30.78 -20.43
N GLU A 332 -15.03 30.62 -20.51
CA GLU A 332 -14.35 29.36 -20.18
C GLU A 332 -14.09 29.19 -18.66
N ARG A 333 -14.21 30.26 -17.87
CA ARG A 333 -13.92 30.27 -16.43
C ARG A 333 -14.76 29.25 -15.65
N GLY A 334 -16.02 29.04 -16.04
CA GLY A 334 -16.89 28.05 -15.39
C GLY A 334 -16.38 26.63 -15.59
N GLN A 335 -16.07 26.26 -16.84
CA GLN A 335 -15.58 24.94 -17.22
C GLN A 335 -14.18 24.67 -16.65
N ARG A 336 -13.28 25.66 -16.70
CA ARG A 336 -11.91 25.53 -16.14
C ARG A 336 -11.90 25.63 -14.62
N GLY A 337 -12.76 26.45 -14.03
CA GLY A 337 -12.96 26.54 -12.57
C GLY A 337 -13.47 25.24 -11.96
N GLU A 338 -14.27 24.47 -12.71
CA GLU A 338 -14.68 23.11 -12.35
C GLU A 338 -13.49 22.14 -12.32
N VAL A 339 -12.56 22.21 -13.27
CA VAL A 339 -11.33 21.39 -13.29
C VAL A 339 -10.41 21.77 -12.11
N VAL A 340 -10.22 23.07 -11.85
CA VAL A 340 -9.39 23.56 -10.73
C VAL A 340 -10.01 23.20 -9.38
N SER A 341 -11.33 23.37 -9.21
CA SER A 341 -12.05 23.10 -7.96
C SER A 341 -12.20 21.62 -7.63
N ARG A 342 -12.06 20.73 -8.62
CA ARG A 342 -12.21 19.27 -8.45
C ARG A 342 -10.94 18.52 -8.08
N GLY A 343 -9.79 19.18 -8.00
CA GLY A 343 -8.57 18.62 -7.42
C GLY A 343 -8.11 17.28 -8.03
N ARG A 344 -8.22 17.12 -9.36
CA ARG A 344 -7.88 15.88 -10.06
C ARG A 344 -6.37 15.60 -10.01
N PHE A 345 -6.00 14.35 -9.82
CA PHE A 345 -4.63 13.89 -9.95
C PHE A 345 -4.58 12.55 -10.67
N GLU A 346 -3.49 12.35 -11.39
CA GLU A 346 -3.16 11.10 -12.07
C GLU A 346 -2.26 10.26 -11.20
N VAL A 347 -2.49 8.95 -11.24
CA VAL A 347 -1.64 7.95 -10.60
C VAL A 347 -1.30 6.89 -11.63
N TRP A 348 -0.02 6.57 -11.80
CA TRP A 348 0.42 5.51 -12.72
C TRP A 348 1.63 4.77 -12.18
N ARG A 349 1.86 3.55 -12.66
CA ARG A 349 3.00 2.73 -12.25
C ARG A 349 4.29 3.24 -12.92
N VAL A 350 5.35 3.44 -12.13
CA VAL A 350 6.68 3.78 -12.65
C VAL A 350 7.35 2.52 -13.19
N GLY A 351 7.77 2.54 -14.45
CA GLY A 351 8.51 1.45 -15.10
C GLY A 351 7.65 0.38 -15.78
N GLY A 352 6.32 0.47 -15.73
CA GLY A 352 5.39 -0.30 -16.58
C GLY A 352 4.60 0.65 -17.46
N GLY A 353 4.50 0.39 -18.78
CA GLY A 353 3.63 1.05 -19.78
C GLY A 353 3.71 2.57 -19.98
N GLY A 354 4.25 3.32 -19.02
CA GLY A 354 4.15 4.77 -18.91
C GLY A 354 2.79 5.21 -18.37
N GLU A 355 2.45 6.47 -18.65
CA GLU A 355 1.18 7.13 -18.31
C GLU A 355 -0.06 6.42 -18.85
N LYS A 356 0.12 5.60 -19.91
CA LYS A 356 -0.94 4.86 -20.60
C LYS A 356 -1.62 3.79 -19.75
N ASP A 357 -0.92 3.29 -18.73
CA ASP A 357 -1.46 2.31 -17.78
C ASP A 357 -1.94 3.01 -16.49
N GLY A 358 -2.10 4.34 -16.50
CA GLY A 358 -2.48 5.14 -15.35
C GLY A 358 -3.99 5.21 -15.10
N ALA A 359 -4.35 5.77 -13.95
CA ALA A 359 -5.72 6.11 -13.58
C ALA A 359 -5.82 7.59 -13.17
N VAL A 360 -6.89 8.26 -13.61
CA VAL A 360 -7.22 9.62 -13.17
C VAL A 360 -8.15 9.52 -11.98
N ILE A 361 -7.72 10.03 -10.83
CA ILE A 361 -8.48 10.00 -9.60
C ILE A 361 -8.98 11.41 -9.29
N ARG A 362 -10.28 11.51 -9.07
CA ARG A 362 -10.93 12.71 -8.58
C ARG A 362 -11.30 12.54 -7.12
N ILE A 363 -10.72 13.39 -6.27
CA ILE A 363 -11.09 13.47 -4.84
C ILE A 363 -11.90 14.76 -4.64
N GLY A 364 -13.23 14.62 -4.56
CA GLY A 364 -14.19 15.70 -4.29
C GLY A 364 -15.16 15.33 -3.16
N ARG A 365 -16.48 15.51 -3.35
CA ARG A 365 -17.55 15.01 -2.44
C ARG A 365 -17.70 13.46 -2.49
N GLY A 366 -16.59 12.75 -2.66
CA GLY A 366 -16.50 11.33 -2.98
C GLY A 366 -15.28 11.09 -3.87
N VAL A 367 -14.85 9.84 -3.96
CA VAL A 367 -13.79 9.42 -4.88
C VAL A 367 -14.42 8.80 -6.11
N VAL A 368 -14.09 9.37 -7.26
CA VAL A 368 -14.49 8.83 -8.55
C VAL A 368 -13.22 8.66 -9.38
N VAL A 369 -12.97 7.43 -9.79
CA VAL A 369 -11.96 7.14 -10.80
C VAL A 369 -12.60 7.40 -12.15
N GLU A 370 -12.03 8.32 -12.93
CA GLU A 370 -12.51 8.61 -14.27
C GLU A 370 -11.98 7.50 -15.19
N ARG A 371 -12.90 6.76 -15.83
CA ARG A 371 -12.57 5.82 -16.89
C ARG A 371 -12.56 6.60 -18.20
N GLU A 372 -11.53 6.42 -19.03
CA GLU A 372 -11.63 6.83 -20.43
C GLU A 372 -12.72 5.95 -21.06
N ASP A 373 -13.91 6.51 -21.28
CA ASP A 373 -14.88 5.90 -22.18
C ASP A 373 -14.25 5.95 -23.57
N GLY A 374 -13.94 4.77 -24.12
CA GLY A 374 -13.25 4.60 -25.40
C GLY A 374 -14.04 5.06 -26.62
#